data_AF-A0AAD5M5F3-F1
#
_entry.id   AF-A0AAD5M5F3-F1
#
_cell.length_a   1.000
_cell.length_b   1.000
_cell.length_c   1.000
_cell.angle_alpha   90.00
_cell.angle_beta   90.00
_cell.angle_gamma   90.00
#
_symmetry.space_group_name_H-M   'P 1'
#
loop_
_entity.id
_entity.type
_entity.pdbx_description
1 polymer ?
#
loop_
_entity_poly.entity_id
_entity_poly.type
_entity_poly.pdbx_seq_one_letter_code
_entity_poly.pdbx_strand_id
1 'polypeptide(L)'
;MIRCVAPPLLLLLLLLAAPARSVAPDAPWVMRSPPVASLTAPLQRIGFGSCNDQGMEQPLWPVISQHRPEIWVWMGDNIYGDIRQRDEPKQYFPPKLFHEAPPEVLRRRYAKQLSYPEYQAFVNVTPMIGIWDDHDFGINDGHKGYTYREQSQQIFLDYFNEPLDYHRDEYKQHDGDFLGERQWQWLERELLTSTAAFNVIVSGIQILPADRFFGAESWSRFPHQRERLLELILRSQAKGVILLSGDVHFAEINQVICGDGKATLTEMTSSGMTHSWMQFHFPEIKFFPALIFTFANMLLPWEFRPRHDAFYGFLNWGMIEIDWDHAPHPVARVVVRGRDAQIKLKHTVASVSLPSVDPAKDAASCRPPRELPVLERRFWQLSIVVALALLFSSILFNVVVLLWLVKYAAQRLLRRAPPAASPQMTTTVEKKKKKTQ
;
A
#
# COMPACT_ATOMS: atom_id res chain seq x y z
N MET A 1 0.93 11.81 13.53
CA MET A 1 -0.42 12.13 14.05
C MET A 1 -0.76 13.54 13.64
N ILE A 2 -1.96 13.78 13.11
CA ILE A 2 -2.46 15.12 12.77
C ILE A 2 -3.52 15.50 13.79
N ARG A 3 -3.36 16.66 14.43
CA ARG A 3 -4.29 17.20 15.42
C ARG A 3 -5.12 18.30 14.77
N CYS A 4 -6.44 18.17 14.74
CA CYS A 4 -7.32 19.24 14.27
C CYS A 4 -7.99 19.92 15.46
N VAL A 5 -7.79 21.23 15.62
CA VAL A 5 -8.27 21.98 16.78
C VAL A 5 -9.37 22.96 16.35
N ALA A 6 -10.44 23.03 17.14
CA ALA A 6 -11.54 23.98 16.91
C ALA A 6 -11.09 25.42 17.24
N PRO A 7 -11.64 26.45 16.57
CA PRO A 7 -11.37 27.83 16.93
C PRO A 7 -11.77 28.12 18.38
N PRO A 8 -10.99 28.90 19.18
CA PRO A 8 -9.82 29.70 18.81
C PRO A 8 -8.47 29.03 19.14
N LEU A 9 -8.42 27.72 19.42
CA LEU A 9 -7.17 27.08 19.84
C LEU A 9 -6.30 26.65 18.64
N LEU A 10 -5.03 27.02 18.74
CA LEU A 10 -3.98 26.86 17.74
C LEU A 10 -3.69 25.39 17.40
N LEU A 11 -3.43 25.13 16.11
CA LEU A 11 -2.89 23.86 15.60
C LEU A 11 -1.45 23.67 16.13
N LEU A 12 -1.20 22.64 16.95
CA LEU A 12 0.16 22.31 17.40
C LEU A 12 0.60 20.99 16.73
N LEU A 13 1.36 21.09 15.64
CA LEU A 13 2.27 20.01 15.23
C LEU A 13 3.59 20.22 15.97
N LEU A 14 3.94 19.30 16.87
CA LEU A 14 5.25 19.27 17.52
C LEU A 14 6.27 18.66 16.56
N LEU A 15 6.92 19.50 15.75
CA LEU A 15 8.18 19.17 15.10
C LEU A 15 9.32 19.72 15.97
N LEU A 16 10.03 18.82 16.67
CA LEU A 16 11.22 19.20 17.43
C LEU A 16 12.33 19.61 16.46
N ALA A 17 12.86 20.81 16.65
CA ALA A 17 14.00 21.31 15.88
C ALA A 17 15.25 20.47 16.14
N ALA A 18 15.77 19.82 15.10
CA ALA A 18 17.05 19.12 15.06
C ALA A 18 17.98 19.79 14.01
N PRO A 19 19.30 19.53 14.03
CA PRO A 19 20.33 20.43 13.52
C PRO A 19 20.37 20.52 11.98
N ALA A 20 21.12 21.51 11.50
CA ALA A 20 21.18 21.98 10.13
C ALA A 20 21.54 20.90 9.07
N ARG A 21 20.73 20.93 8.01
CA ARG A 21 20.81 20.37 6.65
C ARG A 21 22.15 19.77 6.18
N SER A 22 22.08 18.57 5.61
CA SER A 22 23.14 17.95 4.79
C SER A 22 22.88 18.02 3.26
N VAL A 23 21.66 18.35 2.83
CA VAL A 23 21.29 18.35 1.40
C VAL A 23 21.35 19.74 0.79
N ALA A 24 21.92 19.83 -0.41
CA ALA A 24 21.98 21.05 -1.19
C ALA A 24 20.55 21.57 -1.46
N PRO A 25 20.28 22.87 -1.22
CA PRO A 25 18.93 23.43 -1.34
C PRO A 25 18.29 23.26 -2.73
N ASP A 26 19.08 22.99 -3.78
CA ASP A 26 18.66 22.84 -5.18
C ASP A 26 18.59 21.40 -5.72
N ALA A 27 18.54 20.41 -4.83
CA ALA A 27 18.36 19.03 -5.25
C ALA A 27 16.99 18.84 -5.98
N PRO A 28 16.95 18.33 -7.23
CA PRO A 28 15.72 18.21 -8.02
C PRO A 28 14.75 17.13 -7.51
N TRP A 29 15.19 16.33 -6.54
CA TRP A 29 14.41 15.28 -5.91
C TRP A 29 13.86 15.69 -4.54
N VAL A 30 14.15 16.89 -4.04
CA VAL A 30 13.62 17.38 -2.76
C VAL A 30 12.30 18.12 -3.00
N MET A 31 11.27 17.78 -2.23
CA MET A 31 9.95 18.38 -2.36
C MET A 31 9.97 19.83 -1.86
N ARG A 32 9.26 20.71 -2.56
CA ARG A 32 9.10 22.11 -2.18
C ARG A 32 7.61 22.43 -2.09
N SER A 33 7.02 22.15 -0.94
CA SER A 33 5.65 22.52 -0.61
C SER A 33 5.62 23.69 0.40
N PRO A 34 4.51 24.43 0.49
CA PRO A 34 4.34 25.38 1.58
C PRO A 34 4.45 24.67 2.94
N PRO A 35 5.13 25.26 3.94
CA PRO A 35 5.36 24.59 5.21
C PRO A 35 4.03 24.38 5.95
N VAL A 36 3.87 23.26 6.65
CA VAL A 36 2.67 22.98 7.46
C VAL A 36 2.43 24.08 8.50
N ALA A 37 3.49 24.70 9.02
CA ALA A 37 3.41 25.84 9.95
C ALA A 37 2.74 27.09 9.35
N SER A 38 2.55 27.16 8.02
CA SER A 38 1.78 28.23 7.38
C SER A 38 0.26 28.07 7.53
N LEU A 39 -0.22 26.91 7.99
CA LEU A 39 -1.63 26.65 8.24
C LEU A 39 -2.03 27.26 9.59
N THR A 40 -2.66 28.44 9.54
CA THR A 40 -3.05 29.21 10.75
C THR A 40 -4.52 29.09 11.12
N ALA A 41 -5.34 28.49 10.26
CA ALA A 41 -6.77 28.29 10.48
C ALA A 41 -7.09 26.79 10.73
N PRO A 42 -8.17 26.47 11.45
CA PRO A 42 -8.67 25.10 11.56
C PRO A 42 -8.89 24.47 10.18
N LEU A 43 -8.31 23.29 9.97
CA LEU A 43 -8.43 22.55 8.71
C LEU A 43 -9.88 22.14 8.47
N GLN A 44 -10.31 22.22 7.22
CA GLN A 44 -11.60 21.76 6.73
C GLN A 44 -11.46 20.60 5.74
N ARG A 45 -10.34 20.55 4.99
CA ARG A 45 -10.14 19.63 3.86
C ARG A 45 -8.73 19.05 3.89
N ILE A 46 -8.62 17.80 4.31
CA ILE A 46 -7.35 17.05 4.39
C ILE A 46 -7.39 15.97 3.32
N GLY A 47 -6.51 16.03 2.31
CA GLY A 47 -6.40 14.99 1.29
C GLY A 47 -5.43 13.88 1.71
N PHE A 48 -5.66 12.66 1.25
CA PHE A 48 -4.76 11.53 1.53
C PHE A 48 -4.74 10.46 0.43
N GLY A 49 -3.65 9.69 0.38
CA GLY A 49 -3.50 8.55 -0.53
C GLY A 49 -2.17 7.81 -0.35
N SER A 50 -2.07 6.63 -0.96
CA SER A 50 -0.84 5.80 -1.00
C SER A 50 -0.73 5.05 -2.33
N CYS A 51 0.42 4.41 -2.54
CA CYS A 51 0.70 3.52 -3.68
C CYS A 51 0.73 4.27 -5.03
N ASN A 52 1.71 5.18 -5.12
CA ASN A 52 1.92 6.06 -6.25
C ASN A 52 3.20 5.72 -7.03
N ASP A 53 3.16 4.66 -7.84
CA ASP A 53 4.25 4.30 -8.74
C ASP A 53 4.46 5.35 -9.83
N GLN A 54 5.53 6.10 -9.66
CA GLN A 54 6.05 7.11 -10.58
C GLN A 54 6.49 6.53 -11.94
N GLY A 55 6.47 5.22 -12.15
CA GLY A 55 6.62 4.55 -13.44
C GLY A 55 5.32 4.39 -14.23
N MET A 56 4.17 4.72 -13.62
CA MET A 56 2.84 4.61 -14.22
C MET A 56 2.22 5.97 -14.52
N GLU A 57 1.11 5.97 -15.27
CA GLU A 57 0.29 7.16 -15.46
C GLU A 57 -0.19 7.71 -14.10
N GLN A 58 -0.29 9.03 -13.99
CA GLN A 58 -0.68 9.73 -12.76
C GLN A 58 -2.07 10.39 -12.90
N PRO A 59 -3.16 9.61 -13.09
CA PRO A 59 -4.43 10.14 -13.56
C PRO A 59 -5.23 10.92 -12.50
N LEU A 60 -4.83 10.86 -11.23
CA LEU A 60 -5.64 11.39 -10.12
C LEU A 60 -5.33 12.84 -9.75
N TRP A 61 -4.10 13.34 -9.99
CA TRP A 61 -3.70 14.70 -9.59
C TRP A 61 -4.60 15.83 -10.13
N PRO A 62 -5.06 15.80 -11.41
CA PRO A 62 -5.98 16.81 -11.90
C PRO A 62 -7.29 16.86 -11.10
N VAL A 63 -7.81 15.68 -10.73
CA VAL A 63 -9.08 15.57 -9.99
C VAL A 63 -8.88 15.94 -8.52
N ILE A 64 -7.82 15.44 -7.88
CA ILE A 64 -7.47 15.78 -6.49
C ILE A 64 -7.36 17.31 -6.32
N SER A 65 -6.68 17.98 -7.25
CA SER A 65 -6.47 19.43 -7.20
C SER A 65 -7.80 20.21 -7.24
N GLN A 66 -8.82 19.72 -7.95
CA GLN A 66 -10.14 20.37 -8.02
C GLN A 66 -10.87 20.36 -6.68
N HIS A 67 -10.56 19.41 -5.79
CA HIS A 67 -11.13 19.32 -4.46
C HIS A 67 -10.42 20.18 -3.41
N ARG A 68 -9.35 20.89 -3.80
CA ARG A 68 -8.65 21.91 -2.99
C ARG A 68 -8.34 21.45 -1.55
N PRO A 69 -7.61 20.34 -1.37
CA PRO A 69 -7.09 19.98 -0.05
C PRO A 69 -6.17 21.09 0.47
N GLU A 70 -6.31 21.40 1.75
CA GLU A 70 -5.50 22.40 2.47
C GLU A 70 -4.17 21.80 2.93
N ILE A 71 -4.12 20.47 3.05
CA ILE A 71 -2.93 19.68 3.30
C ILE A 71 -3.13 18.32 2.63
N TRP A 72 -2.05 17.72 2.15
CA TRP A 72 -2.01 16.35 1.65
C TRP A 72 -1.20 15.44 2.58
N VAL A 73 -1.74 14.24 2.81
CA VAL A 73 -1.17 13.21 3.66
C VAL A 73 -0.85 11.98 2.82
N TRP A 74 0.43 11.80 2.59
CA TRP A 74 0.99 10.60 2.04
C TRP A 74 1.01 9.48 3.09
N MET A 75 0.36 8.36 2.80
CA MET A 75 0.20 7.28 3.77
C MET A 75 1.19 6.12 3.60
N GLY A 76 2.18 6.24 2.71
CA GLY A 76 3.09 5.15 2.34
C GLY A 76 3.13 4.93 0.84
N ASP A 77 4.12 4.17 0.37
CA ASP A 77 4.39 3.91 -1.05
C ASP A 77 4.29 5.18 -1.91
N ASN A 78 4.99 6.20 -1.46
CA ASN A 78 5.02 7.50 -2.12
C ASN A 78 5.73 7.39 -3.46
N ILE A 79 6.72 6.52 -3.50
CA ILE A 79 7.40 6.02 -4.69
C ILE A 79 7.56 4.50 -4.62
N TYR A 80 7.85 3.89 -5.78
CA TYR A 80 8.26 2.49 -5.88
C TYR A 80 9.75 2.41 -6.21
N GLY A 81 10.59 2.26 -5.18
CA GLY A 81 12.05 2.22 -5.30
C GLY A 81 12.59 0.94 -5.90
N ASP A 82 11.99 -0.18 -5.51
CA ASP A 82 12.45 -1.56 -5.61
C ASP A 82 11.84 -2.33 -6.80
N ILE A 83 10.88 -1.73 -7.50
CA ILE A 83 10.34 -2.25 -8.76
C ILE A 83 11.12 -1.67 -9.94
N ARG A 84 11.43 -2.54 -10.91
CA ARG A 84 11.99 -2.11 -12.20
C ARG A 84 10.96 -1.31 -12.99
N GLN A 85 11.32 -0.10 -13.42
CA GLN A 85 10.45 0.70 -14.26
C GLN A 85 10.49 0.27 -15.73
N ARG A 86 9.46 0.64 -16.50
CA ARG A 86 9.32 0.24 -17.91
C ARG A 86 10.46 0.77 -18.80
N ASP A 87 10.97 1.95 -18.47
CA ASP A 87 12.08 2.64 -19.13
C ASP A 87 13.46 2.13 -18.72
N GLU A 88 13.56 1.21 -17.75
CA GLU A 88 14.83 0.65 -17.30
C GLU A 88 15.20 -0.65 -18.03
N PRO A 89 16.49 -0.87 -18.33
CA PRO A 89 16.94 -2.10 -18.98
C PRO A 89 16.62 -3.34 -18.12
N LYS A 90 16.35 -4.47 -18.78
CA LYS A 90 16.18 -5.75 -18.07
C LYS A 90 17.53 -6.18 -17.51
N GLN A 91 17.68 -6.19 -16.19
CA GLN A 91 18.97 -6.43 -15.53
C GLN A 91 19.22 -7.89 -15.09
N TYR A 92 18.17 -8.73 -14.99
CA TYR A 92 18.31 -10.07 -14.38
C TYR A 92 17.62 -11.18 -15.17
N PHE A 93 18.28 -12.35 -15.21
CA PHE A 93 17.70 -13.63 -15.61
C PHE A 93 17.90 -14.67 -14.50
N PRO A 94 16.82 -15.27 -13.94
CA PRO A 94 15.42 -14.94 -14.17
C PRO A 94 15.06 -13.55 -13.60
N PRO A 95 14.07 -12.84 -14.17
CA PRO A 95 13.66 -11.55 -13.65
C PRO A 95 13.05 -11.73 -12.25
N LYS A 96 13.61 -11.04 -11.24
CA LYS A 96 12.88 -10.83 -9.98
C LYS A 96 11.91 -9.66 -10.17
N LEU A 97 10.81 -9.66 -9.42
CA LEU A 97 9.84 -8.56 -9.46
C LEU A 97 10.31 -7.38 -8.61
N PHE A 98 10.88 -7.68 -7.43
CA PHE A 98 11.41 -6.72 -6.47
C PHE A 98 12.92 -6.88 -6.29
N HIS A 99 13.61 -5.76 -6.10
CA HIS A 99 15.05 -5.68 -5.94
C HIS A 99 15.40 -4.58 -4.94
N GLU A 100 16.40 -4.78 -4.09
CA GLU A 100 16.91 -3.70 -3.23
C GLU A 100 17.22 -2.44 -4.06
N ALA A 101 16.67 -1.31 -3.65
CA ALA A 101 16.85 -0.02 -4.29
C ALA A 101 18.05 0.71 -3.66
N PRO A 102 19.14 0.98 -4.41
CA PRO A 102 20.19 1.85 -3.91
C PRO A 102 19.73 3.31 -3.70
N PRO A 103 20.45 4.11 -2.88
CA PRO A 103 20.11 5.51 -2.60
C PRO A 103 19.90 6.38 -3.85
N GLU A 104 20.70 6.18 -4.90
CA GLU A 104 20.56 6.91 -6.16
C GLU A 104 19.30 6.54 -6.94
N VAL A 105 18.80 5.31 -6.79
CA VAL A 105 17.53 4.88 -7.38
C VAL A 105 16.37 5.59 -6.68
N LEU A 106 16.37 5.62 -5.35
CA LEU A 106 15.34 6.32 -4.57
C LEU A 106 15.29 7.82 -4.91
N ARG A 107 16.44 8.51 -4.95
CA ARG A 107 16.49 9.93 -5.39
C ARG A 107 15.95 10.12 -6.81
N ARG A 108 16.29 9.21 -7.74
CA ARG A 108 15.77 9.25 -9.11
C ARG A 108 14.25 9.03 -9.15
N ARG A 109 13.70 8.16 -8.30
CA ARG A 109 12.25 7.95 -8.19
C ARG A 109 11.54 9.19 -7.68
N TYR A 110 12.02 9.82 -6.60
CA TYR A 110 11.45 11.08 -6.11
C TYR A 110 11.53 12.20 -7.15
N ALA A 111 12.67 12.36 -7.84
CA ALA A 111 12.79 13.31 -8.95
C ALA A 111 11.77 13.02 -10.07
N LYS A 112 11.55 11.75 -10.41
CA LYS A 112 10.58 11.35 -11.44
C LYS A 112 9.15 11.68 -11.00
N GLN A 113 8.78 11.44 -9.74
CA GLN A 113 7.48 11.83 -9.22
C GLN A 113 7.28 13.36 -9.34
N LEU A 114 8.26 14.15 -8.91
CA LEU A 114 8.23 15.62 -9.02
C LEU A 114 8.25 16.15 -10.47
N SER A 115 8.63 15.32 -11.44
CA SER A 115 8.66 15.71 -12.86
C SER A 115 7.28 15.75 -13.52
N TYR A 116 6.26 15.13 -12.90
CA TYR A 116 4.90 15.17 -13.41
C TYR A 116 4.29 16.56 -13.21
N PRO A 117 3.90 17.30 -14.28
CA PRO A 117 3.47 18.69 -14.16
C PRO A 117 2.29 18.90 -13.22
N GLU A 118 1.31 18.00 -13.21
CA GLU A 118 0.12 18.11 -12.37
C GLU A 118 0.41 17.84 -10.90
N TYR A 119 1.32 16.90 -10.60
CA TYR A 119 1.78 16.68 -9.23
C TYR A 119 2.63 17.86 -8.75
N GLN A 120 3.55 18.35 -9.59
CA GLN A 120 4.38 19.50 -9.25
C GLN A 120 3.53 20.75 -8.99
N ALA A 121 2.53 21.02 -9.83
CA ALA A 121 1.60 22.12 -9.64
C ALA A 121 0.84 22.01 -8.31
N PHE A 122 0.44 20.79 -7.93
CA PHE A 122 -0.21 20.52 -6.65
C PHE A 122 0.73 20.74 -5.45
N VAL A 123 1.93 20.14 -5.48
CA VAL A 123 2.96 20.27 -4.44
C VAL A 123 3.33 21.74 -4.18
N ASN A 124 3.43 22.55 -5.23
CA ASN A 124 3.83 23.96 -5.12
C ASN A 124 2.86 24.83 -4.29
N VAL A 125 1.60 24.41 -4.12
CA VAL A 125 0.56 25.21 -3.47
C VAL A 125 -0.11 24.54 -2.27
N THR A 126 0.11 23.24 -2.08
CA THR A 126 -0.50 22.47 -0.99
C THR A 126 0.59 21.96 -0.05
N PRO A 127 0.56 22.28 1.25
CA PRO A 127 1.40 21.62 2.26
C PRO A 127 1.32 20.10 2.16
N MET A 128 2.47 19.45 2.20
CA MET A 128 2.59 17.99 2.03
C MET A 128 3.25 17.40 3.27
N ILE A 129 2.67 16.35 3.83
CA ILE A 129 3.30 15.50 4.84
C ILE A 129 3.17 14.05 4.43
N GLY A 130 4.05 13.20 4.94
CA GLY A 130 4.01 11.78 4.61
C GLY A 130 4.62 10.88 5.67
N ILE A 131 4.20 9.63 5.64
CA ILE A 131 4.95 8.50 6.19
C ILE A 131 5.42 7.63 5.02
N TRP A 132 6.46 6.84 5.27
CA TRP A 132 6.94 5.85 4.32
C TRP A 132 6.27 4.48 4.52
N ASP A 133 6.40 3.64 3.50
CA ASP A 133 6.22 2.19 3.61
C ASP A 133 7.40 1.44 2.98
N ASP A 134 7.29 0.13 2.76
CA ASP A 134 8.37 -0.75 2.29
C ASP A 134 8.97 -0.35 0.92
N HIS A 135 8.16 0.16 -0.01
CA HIS A 135 8.63 0.61 -1.31
C HIS A 135 9.44 1.92 -1.26
N ASP A 136 9.16 2.80 -0.29
CA ASP A 136 9.94 3.99 0.04
C ASP A 136 11.19 3.63 0.85
N PHE A 137 11.07 2.62 1.71
CA PHE A 137 12.17 2.02 2.47
C PHE A 137 13.22 1.41 1.53
N GLY A 138 12.80 0.96 0.35
CA GLY A 138 13.67 0.56 -0.76
C GLY A 138 13.71 -0.95 -1.02
N ILE A 139 12.83 -1.73 -0.38
CA ILE A 139 12.60 -3.14 -0.70
C ILE A 139 11.26 -3.60 -0.12
N ASN A 140 10.46 -4.27 -0.95
CA ASN A 140 9.21 -4.90 -0.55
C ASN A 140 9.41 -5.83 0.67
N ASP A 141 8.50 -5.78 1.64
CA ASP A 141 8.57 -6.49 2.92
C ASP A 141 9.89 -6.23 3.69
N GLY A 142 10.41 -5.01 3.57
CA GLY A 142 11.71 -4.62 4.11
C GLY A 142 11.83 -4.78 5.63
N HIS A 143 13.03 -5.12 6.09
CA HIS A 143 13.34 -5.31 7.50
C HIS A 143 14.72 -4.75 7.87
N LYS A 144 15.11 -4.88 9.14
CA LYS A 144 16.37 -4.34 9.68
C LYS A 144 17.66 -4.77 8.95
N GLY A 145 17.60 -5.83 8.14
CA GLY A 145 18.72 -6.39 7.38
C GLY A 145 18.92 -5.78 5.98
N TYR A 146 18.04 -4.87 5.55
CA TYR A 146 18.20 -4.17 4.28
C TYR A 146 19.43 -3.25 4.26
N THR A 147 20.22 -3.37 3.20
CA THR A 147 21.55 -2.75 3.06
C THR A 147 21.55 -1.23 3.21
N TYR A 148 20.55 -0.54 2.66
CA TYR A 148 20.55 0.93 2.58
C TYR A 148 19.50 1.60 3.48
N ARG A 149 19.09 0.94 4.56
CA ARG A 149 18.01 1.42 5.44
C ARG A 149 18.22 2.86 5.90
N GLU A 150 19.40 3.16 6.44
CA GLU A 150 19.70 4.47 7.02
C GLU A 150 19.74 5.56 5.94
N GLN A 151 20.29 5.24 4.77
CA GLN A 151 20.30 6.15 3.63
C GLN A 151 18.89 6.39 3.08
N SER A 152 18.06 5.35 3.02
CA SER A 152 16.67 5.45 2.53
C SER A 152 15.82 6.28 3.48
N GLN A 153 15.99 6.10 4.78
CA GLN A 153 15.39 6.95 5.81
C GLN A 153 15.80 8.41 5.62
N GLN A 154 17.10 8.66 5.49
CA GLN A 154 17.60 10.03 5.29
C GLN A 154 17.02 10.64 4.02
N ILE A 155 16.96 9.89 2.90
CA ILE A 155 16.40 10.37 1.64
C ILE A 155 14.90 10.69 1.78
N PHE A 156 14.13 9.85 2.46
CA PHE A 156 12.72 10.11 2.73
C PHE A 156 12.53 11.41 3.53
N LEU A 157 13.30 11.58 4.59
CA LEU A 157 13.24 12.78 5.43
C LEU A 157 13.69 14.04 4.67
N ASP A 158 14.75 13.93 3.88
CA ASP A 158 15.23 15.00 3.01
C ASP A 158 14.18 15.38 1.96
N TYR A 159 13.46 14.38 1.40
CA TYR A 159 12.40 14.60 0.43
C TYR A 159 11.28 15.46 1.01
N PHE A 160 10.80 15.13 2.21
CA PHE A 160 9.74 15.87 2.91
C PHE A 160 10.23 17.10 3.69
N ASN A 161 11.55 17.31 3.76
CA ASN A 161 12.19 18.35 4.58
C ASN A 161 11.78 18.24 6.08
N GLU A 162 11.80 17.00 6.60
CA GLU A 162 11.42 16.66 7.98
C GLU A 162 12.65 16.27 8.82
N PRO A 163 12.65 16.51 10.15
CA PRO A 163 13.74 16.09 11.03
C PRO A 163 13.74 14.57 11.28
N LEU A 164 14.92 14.01 11.57
CA LEU A 164 15.15 12.60 11.89
C LEU A 164 14.46 12.16 13.20
N ASP A 165 13.49 11.25 13.12
CA ASP A 165 13.18 10.31 14.21
C ASP A 165 12.45 9.05 13.68
N TYR A 166 13.08 7.87 13.76
CA TYR A 166 12.43 6.58 13.43
C TYR A 166 13.17 5.34 13.97
N HIS A 167 12.42 4.29 14.33
CA HIS A 167 12.91 2.93 14.66
C HIS A 167 11.93 1.85 14.12
N ARG A 168 12.39 0.78 13.46
CA ARG A 168 11.59 -0.41 13.05
C ARG A 168 12.35 -1.73 13.25
N ASP A 169 11.71 -2.69 13.90
CA ASP A 169 12.19 -4.08 14.05
C ASP A 169 12.00 -4.94 12.78
N GLU A 170 12.37 -6.23 12.84
CA GLU A 170 12.25 -7.17 11.72
C GLU A 170 10.81 -7.59 11.39
N TYR A 171 10.49 -7.60 10.10
CA TYR A 171 9.33 -8.30 9.56
C TYR A 171 9.45 -9.83 9.79
N LYS A 172 8.32 -10.49 10.10
CA LYS A 172 8.14 -11.92 10.44
C LYS A 172 8.39 -12.34 11.90
N GLN A 173 8.66 -11.41 12.81
CA GLN A 173 8.59 -11.69 14.25
C GLN A 173 7.13 -11.57 14.70
N HIS A 174 6.57 -12.61 15.33
CA HIS A 174 5.21 -12.57 15.87
C HIS A 174 5.04 -11.59 17.05
N ASP A 175 6.15 -11.13 17.64
CA ASP A 175 6.18 -10.25 18.82
C ASP A 175 6.97 -8.93 18.59
N GLY A 176 7.37 -8.64 17.35
CA GLY A 176 8.27 -7.51 17.04
C GLY A 176 7.71 -6.12 17.38
N ASP A 177 8.58 -5.16 17.73
CA ASP A 177 8.22 -3.76 17.94
C ASP A 177 8.64 -2.90 16.74
N PHE A 178 7.71 -2.73 15.80
CA PHE A 178 8.02 -2.01 14.57
C PHE A 178 7.94 -0.47 14.72
N LEU A 179 7.47 0.09 15.84
CA LEU A 179 7.56 1.52 16.15
C LEU A 179 8.79 1.85 17.01
N GLY A 180 9.17 0.93 17.90
CA GLY A 180 10.20 1.14 18.90
C GLY A 180 9.73 2.02 20.07
N GLU A 181 10.28 1.77 21.25
CA GLU A 181 9.80 2.38 22.49
C GLU A 181 9.84 3.93 22.50
N ARG A 182 10.78 4.57 21.79
CA ARG A 182 10.82 6.04 21.68
C ARG A 182 9.58 6.59 20.95
N GLN A 183 9.19 5.94 19.86
CA GLN A 183 8.00 6.34 19.10
C GLN A 183 6.73 6.01 19.88
N TRP A 184 6.70 4.90 20.62
CA TRP A 184 5.60 4.59 21.53
C TRP A 184 5.40 5.65 22.61
N GLN A 185 6.47 6.05 23.30
CA GLN A 185 6.40 7.09 24.32
C GLN A 185 5.97 8.44 23.74
N TRP A 186 6.42 8.76 22.53
CA TRP A 186 5.93 9.94 21.81
C TRP A 186 4.44 9.84 21.53
N LEU A 187 3.97 8.74 20.92
CA LEU A 187 2.57 8.53 20.56
C LEU A 187 1.67 8.55 21.80
N GLU A 188 2.12 7.93 22.89
CA GLU A 188 1.43 7.91 24.17
C GLU A 188 1.26 9.32 24.73
N ARG A 189 2.34 10.11 24.79
CA ARG A 189 2.26 11.52 25.20
C ARG A 189 1.31 12.31 24.30
N GLU A 190 1.40 12.12 22.98
CA GLU A 190 0.58 12.85 22.03
C GLU A 190 -0.92 12.51 22.18
N LEU A 191 -1.30 11.26 22.42
CA LEU A 191 -2.71 10.91 22.61
C LEU A 191 -3.22 11.33 24.00
N LEU A 192 -2.47 11.03 25.07
CA LEU A 192 -2.90 11.31 26.45
C LEU A 192 -3.05 12.81 26.75
N THR A 193 -2.32 13.67 26.04
CA THR A 193 -2.36 15.13 26.25
C THR A 193 -3.17 15.87 25.19
N SER A 194 -3.80 15.16 24.25
CA SER A 194 -4.48 15.80 23.12
C SER A 194 -5.74 16.55 23.56
N THR A 195 -5.82 17.82 23.20
CA THR A 195 -7.03 18.64 23.29
C THR A 195 -7.72 18.83 21.93
N ALA A 196 -7.23 18.14 20.89
CA ALA A 196 -7.77 18.25 19.54
C ALA A 196 -9.20 17.68 19.45
N ALA A 197 -10.02 18.24 18.56
CA ALA A 197 -11.35 17.72 18.25
C ALA A 197 -11.26 16.41 17.46
N PHE A 198 -10.26 16.29 16.58
CA PHE A 198 -9.96 15.07 15.84
C PHE A 198 -8.48 14.72 15.96
N ASN A 199 -8.21 13.43 16.08
CA ASN A 199 -6.88 12.84 16.19
C ASN A 199 -6.69 11.83 15.06
N VAL A 200 -5.94 12.21 14.02
CA VAL A 200 -5.71 11.35 12.85
C VAL A 200 -4.42 10.56 13.03
N ILE A 201 -4.53 9.24 13.02
CA ILE A 201 -3.42 8.28 13.09
C ILE A 201 -3.30 7.63 11.70
N VAL A 202 -2.10 7.66 11.15
CA VAL A 202 -1.79 7.20 9.79
C VAL A 202 -0.75 6.08 9.89
N SER A 203 -0.95 5.01 9.13
CA SER A 203 -0.07 3.84 9.08
C SER A 203 0.14 3.42 7.62
N GLY A 204 1.35 2.96 7.26
CA GLY A 204 1.65 2.41 5.93
C GLY A 204 0.75 1.22 5.61
N ILE A 205 0.81 0.25 6.51
CA ILE A 205 0.05 -0.98 6.48
C ILE A 205 -1.24 -0.89 7.29
N GLN A 206 -2.20 -1.77 7.03
CA GLN A 206 -3.49 -1.77 7.71
C GLN A 206 -3.40 -2.13 9.20
N ILE A 207 -4.20 -1.45 10.03
CA ILE A 207 -4.16 -1.54 11.50
C ILE A 207 -5.14 -2.58 12.05
N LEU A 208 -6.41 -2.47 11.67
CA LEU A 208 -7.50 -3.26 12.26
C LEU A 208 -7.61 -4.68 11.69
N PRO A 209 -7.54 -4.94 10.37
CA PRO A 209 -7.89 -6.23 9.82
C PRO A 209 -6.86 -7.32 10.18
N ALA A 210 -7.38 -8.43 10.70
CA ALA A 210 -6.61 -9.65 11.00
C ALA A 210 -7.10 -10.88 10.21
N ASP A 211 -7.97 -10.66 9.21
CA ASP A 211 -8.56 -11.67 8.32
C ASP A 211 -7.85 -11.77 6.96
N ARG A 212 -6.65 -11.17 6.84
CA ARG A 212 -5.88 -11.16 5.60
C ARG A 212 -5.31 -12.55 5.28
N PHE A 213 -5.86 -13.17 4.23
CA PHE A 213 -5.37 -14.45 3.72
C PHE A 213 -3.94 -14.34 3.20
N PHE A 214 -3.19 -15.43 3.30
CA PHE A 214 -1.77 -15.54 2.91
C PHE A 214 -0.82 -14.62 3.64
N GLY A 215 -1.31 -13.92 4.67
CA GLY A 215 -0.46 -13.14 5.54
C GLY A 215 0.09 -11.88 4.87
N ALA A 216 -0.82 -11.05 4.34
CA ALA A 216 -0.50 -9.69 3.94
C ALA A 216 0.19 -8.89 5.07
N GLU A 217 0.90 -7.84 4.69
CA GLU A 217 1.50 -6.90 5.64
C GLU A 217 0.39 -6.15 6.38
N SER A 218 0.34 -6.32 7.69
CA SER A 218 -0.60 -5.59 8.54
C SER A 218 -0.16 -5.66 10.00
N TRP A 219 -0.75 -4.82 10.83
CA TRP A 219 -0.54 -4.86 12.27
C TRP A 219 -0.98 -6.19 12.91
N SER A 220 -1.77 -7.03 12.23
CA SER A 220 -2.10 -8.36 12.74
C SER A 220 -0.90 -9.30 12.81
N ARG A 221 0.23 -8.93 12.19
CA ARG A 221 1.51 -9.62 12.35
C ARG A 221 2.19 -9.32 13.69
N PHE A 222 1.77 -8.23 14.35
CA PHE A 222 2.29 -7.74 15.63
C PHE A 222 1.13 -7.57 16.63
N PRO A 223 0.44 -8.66 17.03
CA PRO A 223 -0.80 -8.60 17.82
C PRO A 223 -0.67 -7.79 19.12
N HIS A 224 0.46 -7.90 19.82
CA HIS A 224 0.70 -7.12 21.04
C HIS A 224 0.84 -5.61 20.77
N GLN A 225 1.48 -5.22 19.66
CA GLN A 225 1.59 -3.80 19.28
C GLN A 225 0.24 -3.24 18.83
N ARG A 226 -0.54 -4.04 18.10
CA ARG A 226 -1.91 -3.69 17.72
C ARG A 226 -2.80 -3.51 18.96
N GLU A 227 -2.73 -4.42 19.92
CA GLU A 227 -3.46 -4.31 21.19
C GLU A 227 -3.01 -3.10 21.99
N ARG A 228 -1.69 -2.84 22.10
CA ARG A 228 -1.13 -1.64 22.75
C ARG A 228 -1.67 -0.35 22.15
N LEU A 229 -1.81 -0.28 20.82
CA LEU A 229 -2.43 0.88 20.15
C LEU A 229 -3.92 1.03 20.52
N LEU A 230 -4.69 -0.06 20.49
CA LEU A 230 -6.12 -0.03 20.82
C LEU A 230 -6.33 0.37 22.29
N GLU A 231 -5.55 -0.18 23.21
CA GLU A 231 -5.56 0.23 24.62
C GLU A 231 -5.23 1.71 24.76
N LEU A 232 -4.15 2.18 24.13
CA LEU A 232 -3.75 3.57 24.22
C LEU A 232 -4.85 4.51 23.72
N ILE A 233 -5.51 4.18 22.62
CA ILE A 233 -6.64 4.96 22.08
C ILE A 233 -7.78 5.02 23.10
N LEU A 234 -8.22 3.89 23.65
CA LEU A 234 -9.30 3.82 24.63
C LEU A 234 -8.94 4.56 25.93
N ARG A 235 -7.70 4.39 26.41
CA ARG A 235 -7.19 4.99 27.65
C ARG A 235 -7.00 6.50 27.54
N SER A 236 -6.58 6.99 26.37
CA SER A 236 -6.30 8.42 26.16
C SER A 236 -7.54 9.31 26.23
N GLN A 237 -8.73 8.75 25.98
CA GLN A 237 -9.97 9.52 25.81
C GLN A 237 -9.84 10.64 24.75
N ALA A 238 -8.90 10.49 23.80
CA ALA A 238 -8.74 11.41 22.69
C ALA A 238 -10.03 11.44 21.85
N LYS A 239 -10.44 12.65 21.42
CA LYS A 239 -11.67 12.84 20.66
C LYS A 239 -11.47 12.58 19.17
N GLY A 240 -12.51 12.06 18.52
CA GLY A 240 -12.58 12.00 17.07
C GLY A 240 -11.38 11.28 16.45
N VAL A 241 -11.02 10.11 16.99
CA VAL A 241 -9.90 9.31 16.48
C VAL A 241 -10.24 8.76 15.10
N ILE A 242 -9.39 9.04 14.12
CA ILE A 242 -9.52 8.58 12.73
C ILE A 242 -8.27 7.77 12.40
N LEU A 243 -8.46 6.52 11.97
CA LEU A 243 -7.37 5.66 11.51
C LEU A 243 -7.33 5.65 9.98
N LEU A 244 -6.16 5.89 9.40
CA LEU A 244 -5.93 5.84 7.95
C LEU A 244 -4.81 4.84 7.60
N SER A 245 -4.95 4.15 6.46
CA SER A 245 -3.94 3.19 5.99
C SER A 245 -3.80 3.03 4.47
N GLY A 246 -2.68 2.42 4.05
CA GLY A 246 -2.26 2.20 2.66
C GLY A 246 -1.99 0.73 2.28
N ASP A 247 -0.90 0.48 1.54
CA ASP A 247 -0.30 -0.82 1.14
C ASP A 247 -1.12 -1.71 0.17
N VAL A 248 -2.40 -1.93 0.45
CA VAL A 248 -3.12 -3.07 -0.13
C VAL A 248 -3.60 -2.94 -1.59
N HIS A 249 -3.39 -1.80 -2.26
CA HIS A 249 -3.81 -1.51 -3.64
C HIS A 249 -5.32 -1.54 -3.92
N PHE A 250 -6.13 -1.32 -2.89
CA PHE A 250 -7.56 -0.97 -3.02
C PHE A 250 -7.98 -0.08 -1.83
N ALA A 251 -9.23 0.36 -1.81
CA ALA A 251 -9.81 1.07 -0.68
C ALA A 251 -10.83 0.20 0.06
N GLU A 252 -10.93 0.37 1.38
CA GLU A 252 -11.97 -0.27 2.18
C GLU A 252 -12.17 0.43 3.53
N ILE A 253 -13.26 0.04 4.21
CA ILE A 253 -13.55 0.44 5.58
C ILE A 253 -13.44 -0.80 6.46
N ASN A 254 -12.58 -0.73 7.48
CA ASN A 254 -12.45 -1.76 8.50
C ASN A 254 -12.91 -1.22 9.86
N GLN A 255 -13.46 -2.10 10.70
CA GLN A 255 -13.90 -1.74 12.04
C GLN A 255 -13.51 -2.80 13.08
N VAL A 256 -13.38 -2.34 14.31
CA VAL A 256 -13.41 -3.19 15.50
C VAL A 256 -14.40 -2.64 16.51
N ILE A 257 -15.00 -3.54 17.27
CA ILE A 257 -15.95 -3.25 18.34
C ILE A 257 -15.32 -3.69 19.66
N CYS A 258 -15.18 -2.76 20.60
CA CYS A 258 -14.48 -2.93 21.87
C CYS A 258 -15.42 -2.64 23.06
N GLY A 259 -15.04 -3.10 24.25
CA GLY A 259 -15.76 -2.83 25.49
C GLY A 259 -17.22 -3.28 25.47
N ASP A 260 -17.46 -4.51 25.02
CA ASP A 260 -18.79 -5.12 24.91
C ASP A 260 -19.79 -4.32 24.05
N GLY A 261 -19.33 -3.75 22.93
CA GLY A 261 -20.21 -3.02 21.99
C GLY A 261 -20.26 -1.51 22.20
N LYS A 262 -19.50 -0.97 23.15
CA LYS A 262 -19.59 0.46 23.52
C LYS A 262 -18.70 1.36 22.67
N ALA A 263 -17.58 0.86 22.18
CA ALA A 263 -16.63 1.62 21.37
C ALA A 263 -16.46 0.97 20.00
N THR A 264 -16.67 1.73 18.93
CA THR A 264 -16.37 1.31 17.56
C THR A 264 -15.24 2.16 17.00
N LEU A 265 -14.14 1.51 16.66
CA LEU A 265 -13.04 2.13 15.94
C LEU A 265 -13.15 1.81 14.46
N THR A 266 -12.94 2.82 13.63
CA THR A 266 -13.01 2.70 12.18
C THR A 266 -11.68 3.12 11.54
N GLU A 267 -11.24 2.31 10.60
CA GLU A 267 -10.09 2.55 9.75
C GLU A 267 -10.55 2.74 8.31
N MET A 268 -10.01 3.77 7.66
CA MET A 268 -10.20 4.06 6.25
C MET A 268 -8.91 3.76 5.49
N THR A 269 -8.95 2.77 4.60
CA THR A 269 -7.84 2.47 3.70
C THR A 269 -8.06 3.14 2.35
N SER A 270 -7.03 3.81 1.81
CA SER A 270 -7.02 4.34 0.44
C SER A 270 -5.67 4.09 -0.21
N SER A 271 -5.57 2.97 -0.90
CA SER A 271 -4.32 2.47 -1.44
C SER A 271 -4.50 2.15 -2.93
N GLY A 272 -3.87 2.89 -3.82
CA GLY A 272 -3.96 2.61 -5.25
C GLY A 272 -4.21 3.85 -6.08
N MET A 273 -3.30 4.81 -6.00
CA MET A 273 -3.37 6.01 -6.80
C MET A 273 -3.01 5.78 -8.27
N THR A 274 -2.12 4.81 -8.53
CA THR A 274 -1.58 4.52 -9.87
C THR A 274 -1.91 3.13 -10.38
N HIS A 275 -2.14 2.19 -9.46
CA HIS A 275 -2.52 0.81 -9.75
C HIS A 275 -3.41 0.27 -8.65
N SER A 276 -4.26 -0.69 -9.01
CA SER A 276 -5.19 -1.30 -8.05
C SER A 276 -5.56 -2.71 -8.48
N TRP A 277 -6.16 -3.50 -7.59
CA TRP A 277 -6.56 -4.89 -7.86
C TRP A 277 -7.38 -5.09 -9.15
N MET A 278 -8.28 -4.16 -9.46
CA MET A 278 -9.11 -4.21 -10.67
C MET A 278 -8.40 -3.69 -11.94
N GLN A 279 -7.21 -3.10 -11.79
CA GLN A 279 -6.47 -2.44 -12.88
C GLN A 279 -4.97 -2.79 -12.92
N PHE A 280 -4.53 -3.86 -12.25
CA PHE A 280 -3.13 -4.31 -12.36
C PHE A 280 -2.80 -4.69 -13.80
N HIS A 281 -1.76 -4.07 -14.36
CA HIS A 281 -1.29 -4.32 -15.71
C HIS A 281 -0.08 -5.26 -15.68
N PHE A 282 -0.30 -6.56 -15.48
CA PHE A 282 0.73 -7.55 -15.85
C PHE A 282 0.72 -7.74 -17.38
N PRO A 283 1.87 -7.63 -18.08
CA PRO A 283 1.93 -7.63 -19.55
C PRO A 283 1.26 -8.84 -20.22
N GLU A 284 1.27 -9.99 -19.55
CA GLU A 284 0.82 -11.28 -20.10
C GLU A 284 -0.56 -11.72 -19.57
N ILE A 285 -1.02 -11.23 -18.39
CA ILE A 285 -2.25 -11.72 -17.74
C ILE A 285 -3.00 -10.58 -17.02
N LYS A 286 -3.64 -9.69 -17.80
CA LYS A 286 -4.30 -8.47 -17.30
C LYS A 286 -5.52 -8.71 -16.40
N PHE A 287 -6.21 -9.84 -16.55
CA PHE A 287 -7.50 -10.08 -15.88
C PHE A 287 -7.38 -10.88 -14.57
N PHE A 288 -6.25 -11.54 -14.34
CA PHE A 288 -6.13 -12.51 -13.26
C PHE A 288 -6.15 -11.88 -11.85
N PRO A 289 -5.45 -10.77 -11.57
CA PRO A 289 -5.59 -10.08 -10.29
C PRO A 289 -7.03 -9.61 -10.03
N ALA A 290 -7.68 -9.03 -11.04
CA ALA A 290 -9.07 -8.59 -10.94
C ALA A 290 -10.02 -9.77 -10.69
N LEU A 291 -9.76 -10.93 -11.30
CA LEU A 291 -10.52 -12.16 -11.08
C LEU A 291 -10.36 -12.67 -9.65
N ILE A 292 -9.12 -12.79 -9.16
CA ILE A 292 -8.83 -13.18 -7.78
C ILE A 292 -9.53 -12.24 -6.81
N PHE A 293 -9.37 -10.93 -6.99
CA PHE A 293 -9.99 -9.93 -6.14
C PHE A 293 -11.51 -10.05 -6.15
N THR A 294 -12.12 -10.21 -7.32
CA THR A 294 -13.57 -10.34 -7.46
C THR A 294 -14.09 -11.57 -6.73
N PHE A 295 -13.49 -12.75 -6.94
CA PHE A 295 -13.92 -13.97 -6.25
C PHE A 295 -13.64 -13.92 -4.75
N ALA A 296 -12.48 -13.40 -4.34
CA ALA A 296 -12.16 -13.24 -2.92
C ALA A 296 -13.17 -12.33 -2.23
N ASN A 297 -13.58 -11.23 -2.86
CA ASN A 297 -14.59 -10.33 -2.32
C ASN A 297 -16.04 -10.80 -2.55
N MET A 298 -16.28 -11.89 -3.28
CA MET A 298 -17.61 -12.50 -3.43
C MET A 298 -17.83 -13.64 -2.43
N LEU A 299 -16.78 -14.40 -2.13
CA LEU A 299 -16.86 -15.65 -1.38
C LEU A 299 -16.32 -15.54 0.04
N LEU A 300 -15.34 -14.66 0.28
CA LEU A 300 -14.64 -14.63 1.56
C LEU A 300 -15.38 -13.76 2.56
N PRO A 301 -15.58 -14.26 3.77
CA PRO A 301 -16.27 -13.52 4.81
C PRO A 301 -15.29 -12.57 5.51
N TRP A 302 -15.09 -11.39 4.91
CA TRP A 302 -14.24 -10.32 5.47
C TRP A 302 -14.86 -9.77 6.77
N GLU A 303 -14.39 -10.31 7.91
CA GLU A 303 -14.95 -10.11 9.26
C GLU A 303 -14.85 -8.65 9.70
N PHE A 304 -13.76 -7.97 9.33
CA PHE A 304 -13.47 -6.60 9.77
C PHE A 304 -14.26 -5.53 9.02
N ARG A 305 -14.85 -5.86 7.87
CA ARG A 305 -15.67 -4.89 7.15
C ARG A 305 -17.05 -4.77 7.78
N PRO A 306 -17.58 -3.55 8.01
CA PRO A 306 -18.92 -3.37 8.57
C PRO A 306 -20.01 -3.88 7.62
N ARG A 307 -19.79 -3.76 6.31
CA ARG A 307 -20.64 -4.31 5.25
C ARG A 307 -19.78 -5.05 4.24
N HIS A 308 -20.34 -6.07 3.60
CA HIS A 308 -19.59 -6.88 2.64
C HIS A 308 -19.05 -6.04 1.45
N ASP A 309 -19.80 -5.03 1.03
CA ASP A 309 -19.48 -4.09 -0.05
C ASP A 309 -18.67 -2.86 0.41
N ALA A 310 -18.13 -2.86 1.63
CA ALA A 310 -17.35 -1.73 2.16
C ALA A 310 -15.91 -1.69 1.59
N PHE A 311 -15.76 -1.90 0.28
CA PHE A 311 -14.49 -1.85 -0.45
C PHE A 311 -14.66 -1.24 -1.84
N TYR A 312 -13.56 -0.80 -2.45
CA TYR A 312 -13.49 -0.30 -3.81
C TYR A 312 -12.15 -0.67 -4.45
N GLY A 313 -12.18 -1.52 -5.48
CA GLY A 313 -10.99 -2.14 -6.08
C GLY A 313 -10.29 -1.37 -7.21
N PHE A 314 -10.74 -0.15 -7.54
CA PHE A 314 -10.19 0.67 -8.63
C PHE A 314 -9.33 1.81 -8.06
N LEU A 315 -8.73 2.62 -8.95
CA LEU A 315 -7.92 3.77 -8.54
C LEU A 315 -8.69 4.71 -7.63
N ASN A 316 -8.06 5.10 -6.54
CA ASN A 316 -8.73 5.78 -5.45
C ASN A 316 -7.81 6.76 -4.72
N TRP A 317 -8.44 7.70 -4.03
CA TRP A 317 -7.81 8.69 -3.15
C TRP A 317 -8.84 9.18 -2.14
N GLY A 318 -8.41 9.79 -1.04
CA GLY A 318 -9.30 10.14 0.06
C GLY A 318 -9.28 11.61 0.49
N MET A 319 -10.32 11.99 1.22
CA MET A 319 -10.44 13.28 1.92
C MET A 319 -11.06 13.10 3.30
N ILE A 320 -10.59 13.88 4.27
CA ILE A 320 -11.31 14.19 5.49
C ILE A 320 -11.89 15.60 5.32
N GLU A 321 -13.21 15.69 5.45
CA GLU A 321 -13.94 16.94 5.37
C GLU A 321 -14.59 17.25 6.71
N ILE A 322 -14.18 18.34 7.37
CA ILE A 322 -14.60 18.66 8.73
C ILE A 322 -15.71 19.71 8.70
N ASP A 323 -16.84 19.36 9.30
CA ASP A 323 -17.94 20.26 9.63
C ASP A 323 -17.81 20.65 11.10
N TRP A 324 -17.25 21.84 11.33
CA TRP A 324 -17.01 22.39 12.66
C TRP A 324 -18.28 22.87 13.37
N ASP A 325 -19.32 23.19 12.60
CA ASP A 325 -20.55 23.79 13.10
C ASP A 325 -21.63 22.74 13.43
N HIS A 326 -21.35 21.46 13.17
CA HIS A 326 -22.25 20.37 13.48
C HIS A 326 -22.55 20.28 14.99
N ALA A 327 -23.83 20.11 15.32
CA ALA A 327 -24.30 19.96 16.70
C ALA A 327 -24.75 18.51 16.97
N PRO A 328 -24.48 17.93 18.16
CA PRO A 328 -23.89 18.56 19.34
C PRO A 328 -22.35 18.65 19.32
N HIS A 329 -21.69 18.01 18.36
CA HIS A 329 -20.24 17.98 18.24
C HIS A 329 -19.83 18.12 16.76
N PRO A 330 -18.67 18.73 16.48
CA PRO A 330 -18.07 18.70 15.15
C PRO A 330 -18.02 17.29 14.58
N VAL A 331 -18.15 17.16 13.26
CA VAL A 331 -18.04 15.87 12.57
C VAL A 331 -17.01 15.93 11.44
N ALA A 332 -16.22 14.87 11.32
CA ALA A 332 -15.28 14.66 10.23
C ALA A 332 -15.82 13.56 9.31
N ARG A 333 -16.06 13.92 8.05
CA ARG A 333 -16.51 13.01 7.01
C ARG A 333 -15.30 12.51 6.24
N VAL A 334 -14.94 11.26 6.48
CA VAL A 334 -13.85 10.57 5.78
C VAL A 334 -14.43 9.90 4.54
N VAL A 335 -13.94 10.26 3.37
CA VAL A 335 -14.42 9.73 2.09
C VAL A 335 -13.28 9.24 1.23
N VAL A 336 -13.54 8.19 0.46
CA VAL A 336 -12.68 7.77 -0.65
C VAL A 336 -13.44 7.93 -1.94
N ARG A 337 -12.74 8.50 -2.93
CA ARG A 337 -13.24 8.80 -4.27
C ARG A 337 -12.51 7.96 -5.30
N GLY A 338 -13.19 7.69 -6.41
CA GLY A 338 -12.57 7.09 -7.58
C GLY A 338 -11.96 8.14 -8.51
N ARG A 339 -11.39 7.67 -9.63
CA ARG A 339 -10.94 8.51 -10.75
C ARG A 339 -12.05 9.41 -11.31
N ASP A 340 -13.30 9.00 -11.19
CA ASP A 340 -14.49 9.75 -11.62
C ASP A 340 -14.93 10.83 -10.61
N ALA A 341 -14.12 11.11 -9.58
CA ALA A 341 -14.39 12.02 -8.47
C ALA A 341 -15.61 11.64 -7.59
N GLN A 342 -16.29 10.54 -7.89
CA GLN A 342 -17.47 10.10 -7.14
C GLN A 342 -17.05 9.44 -5.83
N ILE A 343 -17.80 9.71 -4.76
CA ILE A 343 -17.61 9.06 -3.47
C ILE A 343 -17.96 7.58 -3.60
N LYS A 344 -17.00 6.71 -3.27
CA LYS A 344 -17.15 5.25 -3.31
C LYS A 344 -17.32 4.67 -1.92
N LEU A 345 -16.59 5.21 -0.95
CA LEU A 345 -16.67 4.85 0.45
C LEU A 345 -16.80 6.12 1.29
N LYS A 346 -17.56 6.04 2.38
CA LYS A 346 -17.76 7.15 3.30
C LYS A 346 -17.94 6.64 4.72
N HIS A 347 -17.39 7.38 5.66
CA HIS A 347 -17.61 7.21 7.09
C HIS A 347 -17.62 8.58 7.77
N THR A 348 -18.38 8.73 8.85
CA THR A 348 -18.46 9.97 9.61
C THR A 348 -18.02 9.70 11.03
N VAL A 349 -17.09 10.50 11.52
CA VAL A 349 -16.55 10.44 12.88
C VAL A 349 -16.98 11.70 13.62
N ALA A 350 -17.63 11.55 14.76
CA ALA A 350 -17.93 12.68 15.63
C ALA A 350 -16.75 12.99 16.54
N SER A 351 -16.56 14.27 16.90
CA SER A 351 -15.53 14.75 17.83
C SER A 351 -15.87 14.38 19.29
N VAL A 352 -15.98 13.08 19.58
CA VAL A 352 -16.23 12.52 20.92
C VAL A 352 -15.16 11.51 21.28
N SER A 353 -14.94 11.28 22.58
CA SER A 353 -14.06 10.21 23.04
C SER A 353 -14.79 8.86 22.94
N LEU A 354 -14.01 7.78 22.84
CA LEU A 354 -14.56 6.43 22.89
C LEU A 354 -14.78 6.01 24.35
N PRO A 355 -15.97 5.50 24.71
CA PRO A 355 -16.25 5.09 26.07
C PRO A 355 -15.45 3.83 26.42
N SER A 356 -14.78 3.84 27.56
CA SER A 356 -14.09 2.68 28.12
C SER A 356 -14.00 2.79 29.64
N VAL A 357 -14.30 1.70 30.35
CA VAL A 357 -14.22 1.64 31.83
C VAL A 357 -12.89 1.01 32.26
N ASP A 358 -12.44 0.01 31.51
CA ASP A 358 -11.17 -0.67 31.71
C ASP A 358 -10.50 -0.80 30.33
N PRO A 359 -9.68 0.19 29.92
CA PRO A 359 -9.09 0.22 28.58
C PRO A 359 -8.29 -1.02 28.21
N ALA A 360 -7.59 -1.63 29.15
CA ALA A 360 -6.81 -2.84 28.90
C ALA A 360 -7.73 -4.03 28.60
N LYS A 361 -8.75 -4.24 29.43
CA LYS A 361 -9.76 -5.30 29.19
C LYS A 361 -10.59 -5.03 27.93
N ASP A 362 -10.98 -3.78 27.69
CA ASP A 362 -11.78 -3.37 26.55
C ASP A 362 -11.00 -3.53 25.23
N ALA A 363 -9.68 -3.26 25.24
CA ALA A 363 -8.79 -3.49 24.11
C ALA A 363 -8.59 -4.98 23.80
N ALA A 364 -8.32 -5.79 24.82
CA ALA A 364 -8.17 -7.25 24.69
C ALA A 364 -9.44 -7.94 24.17
N SER A 365 -10.61 -7.31 24.39
CA SER A 365 -11.90 -7.79 23.94
C SER A 365 -12.36 -7.21 22.60
N CYS A 366 -11.56 -6.38 21.93
CA CYS A 366 -11.92 -5.83 20.62
C CYS A 366 -12.11 -6.95 19.57
N ARG A 367 -13.31 -7.02 18.97
CA ARG A 367 -13.69 -8.02 17.97
C ARG A 367 -14.05 -7.38 16.62
N PRO A 368 -13.96 -8.11 15.50
CA PRO A 368 -14.52 -7.64 14.24
C PRO A 368 -16.06 -7.49 14.33
N PRO A 369 -16.69 -6.62 13.52
CA PRO A 369 -18.15 -6.44 13.51
C PRO A 369 -18.91 -7.69 13.07
N ARG A 370 -18.28 -8.60 12.32
CA ARG A 370 -18.85 -9.87 11.89
C ARG A 370 -17.93 -11.01 12.28
N GLU A 371 -18.08 -11.51 13.50
CA GLU A 371 -17.33 -12.69 13.94
C GLU A 371 -17.83 -13.96 13.24
N LEU A 372 -16.90 -14.74 12.71
CA LEU A 372 -17.18 -16.08 12.24
C LEU A 372 -16.80 -17.12 13.29
N PRO A 373 -17.61 -18.18 13.44
CA PRO A 373 -17.20 -19.34 14.20
C PRO A 373 -15.86 -19.89 13.67
N VAL A 374 -14.98 -20.28 14.59
CA VAL A 374 -13.64 -20.79 14.23
C VAL A 374 -13.71 -21.92 13.19
N LEU A 375 -14.68 -22.83 13.33
CA LEU A 375 -14.88 -23.92 12.38
C LEU A 375 -15.23 -23.43 10.97
N GLU A 376 -16.07 -22.41 10.86
CA GLU A 376 -16.45 -21.81 9.58
C GLU A 376 -15.26 -21.09 8.94
N ARG A 377 -14.49 -20.33 9.73
CA ARG A 377 -13.24 -19.71 9.27
C ARG A 377 -12.26 -20.77 8.73
N ARG A 378 -12.06 -21.86 9.46
CA ARG A 378 -11.19 -22.98 9.04
C ARG A 378 -11.72 -23.66 7.78
N PHE A 379 -13.03 -23.84 7.66
CA PHE A 379 -13.65 -24.39 6.47
C PHE A 379 -13.37 -23.52 5.23
N TRP A 380 -13.55 -22.20 5.32
CA TRP A 380 -13.25 -21.29 4.22
C TRP A 380 -11.76 -21.28 3.88
N GLN A 381 -10.87 -21.21 4.88
CA GLN A 381 -9.42 -21.28 4.68
C GLN A 381 -9.01 -22.57 3.94
N LEU A 382 -9.52 -23.73 4.37
CA LEU A 382 -9.23 -25.00 3.74
C LEU A 382 -9.80 -25.08 2.33
N SER A 383 -11.04 -24.60 2.14
CA SER A 383 -11.72 -24.60 0.84
C SER A 383 -10.96 -23.78 -0.21
N ILE A 384 -10.42 -22.62 0.16
CA ILE A 384 -9.58 -21.80 -0.72
C ILE A 384 -8.29 -22.53 -1.08
N VAL A 385 -7.60 -23.09 -0.09
CA VAL A 385 -6.34 -23.82 -0.31
C VAL A 385 -6.57 -25.01 -1.24
N VAL A 386 -7.64 -25.78 -1.01
CA VAL A 386 -8.02 -26.91 -1.87
C VAL A 386 -8.39 -26.43 -3.26
N ALA A 387 -9.20 -25.38 -3.40
CA ALA A 387 -9.59 -24.83 -4.70
C ALA A 387 -8.39 -24.33 -5.51
N LEU A 388 -7.45 -23.62 -4.88
CA LEU A 388 -6.21 -23.19 -5.51
C LEU A 388 -5.34 -24.39 -5.89
N ALA A 389 -5.18 -25.38 -5.01
CA ALA A 389 -4.42 -26.59 -5.31
C ALA A 389 -5.00 -27.37 -6.50
N LEU A 390 -6.33 -27.49 -6.58
CA LEU A 390 -7.03 -28.10 -7.72
C LEU A 390 -6.83 -27.30 -9.01
N LEU A 391 -6.92 -25.96 -8.93
CA LEU A 391 -6.68 -25.07 -10.06
C LEU A 391 -5.25 -25.23 -10.61
N PHE A 392 -4.23 -25.16 -9.75
CA PHE A 392 -2.84 -25.33 -10.15
C PHE A 392 -2.55 -26.75 -10.67
N SER A 393 -3.14 -27.77 -10.06
CA SER A 393 -3.02 -29.17 -10.54
C SER A 393 -3.64 -29.34 -11.92
N SER A 394 -4.78 -28.69 -12.17
CA SER A 394 -5.43 -28.68 -13.48
C SER A 394 -4.58 -27.97 -14.54
N ILE A 395 -4.00 -26.82 -14.21
CA ILE A 395 -3.08 -26.10 -15.11
C ILE A 395 -1.88 -27.00 -15.46
N LEU A 396 -1.24 -27.61 -14.45
CA LEU A 396 -0.10 -28.50 -14.64
C LEU A 396 -0.46 -29.71 -15.50
N PHE A 397 -1.61 -30.34 -15.24
CA PHE A 397 -2.11 -31.45 -16.04
C PHE A 397 -2.31 -31.05 -17.51
N ASN A 398 -2.93 -29.89 -17.77
CA ASN A 398 -3.12 -29.37 -19.13
C ASN A 398 -1.78 -29.07 -19.83
N VAL A 399 -0.79 -28.54 -19.11
CA VAL A 399 0.57 -28.34 -19.66
C VAL A 399 1.21 -29.67 -20.04
N VAL A 400 1.12 -30.71 -19.19
CA VAL A 400 1.64 -32.04 -19.49
C VAL A 400 0.95 -32.64 -20.73
N VAL A 401 -0.39 -32.51 -20.82
CA VAL A 401 -1.16 -32.95 -21.99
C VAL A 401 -0.72 -32.21 -23.26
N LEU A 402 -0.56 -30.88 -23.19
CA LEU A 402 -0.08 -30.07 -24.32
C LEU A 402 1.33 -30.47 -24.76
N LEU A 403 2.27 -30.64 -23.83
CA LEU A 403 3.63 -31.09 -24.14
C LEU A 403 3.64 -32.49 -24.76
N TRP A 404 2.78 -33.39 -24.27
CA TRP A 404 2.59 -34.71 -24.84
C TRP A 404 2.02 -34.64 -26.27
N LEU A 405 1.01 -33.80 -26.52
CA LEU A 405 0.45 -33.58 -27.86
C LEU A 405 1.47 -32.99 -28.84
N VAL A 406 2.28 -32.02 -28.41
CA VAL A 406 3.36 -31.45 -29.22
C VAL A 406 4.39 -32.51 -29.57
N LYS A 407 4.85 -33.30 -28.58
CA LYS A 407 5.78 -34.41 -28.80
C LYS A 407 5.21 -35.45 -29.75
N TYR A 408 3.94 -35.83 -29.57
CA TYR A 408 3.23 -36.78 -30.43
C TYR A 408 3.14 -36.28 -31.88
N ALA A 409 2.77 -35.01 -32.08
CA ALA A 409 2.70 -34.39 -33.40
C ALA A 409 4.08 -34.34 -34.08
N ALA A 410 5.13 -33.94 -33.35
CA ALA A 410 6.51 -33.90 -33.86
C ALA A 410 7.00 -35.29 -34.28
N GLN A 411 6.77 -36.32 -33.46
CA GLN A 411 7.11 -37.70 -33.79
C GLN A 411 6.36 -38.21 -35.03
N ARG A 412 5.08 -37.84 -35.18
CA ARG A 412 4.28 -38.21 -36.36
C ARG A 412 4.76 -37.52 -37.64
N LEU A 413 5.19 -36.26 -37.55
CA LEU A 413 5.79 -35.52 -38.67
C LEU A 413 7.14 -36.12 -39.08
N LEU A 414 8.00 -36.44 -38.12
CA LEU A 414 9.29 -37.09 -38.38
C LEU A 414 9.13 -38.48 -39.04
N ARG A 415 8.10 -39.24 -38.68
CA ARG A 415 7.78 -40.54 -39.33
C ARG A 415 7.20 -40.41 -40.74
N ARG A 416 6.69 -39.23 -41.12
CA ARG A 416 6.16 -38.94 -42.47
C ARG A 416 7.19 -38.30 -43.39
N ALA A 417 8.35 -37.91 -42.88
CA ALA A 417 9.44 -37.42 -43.70
C ALA A 417 9.95 -38.59 -44.59
N PRO A 418 10.03 -38.42 -45.93
CA PRO A 418 10.59 -39.45 -46.79
C PRO A 418 12.05 -39.72 -46.38
N PRO A 419 12.55 -40.97 -46.51
CA PRO A 419 13.93 -41.26 -46.22
C PRO A 419 14.82 -40.36 -47.07
N ALA A 420 15.85 -39.75 -46.45
CA ALA A 420 16.83 -38.96 -47.18
C ALA A 420 17.38 -39.80 -48.33
N ALA A 421 17.27 -39.28 -49.56
CA ALA A 421 17.77 -39.97 -50.74
C ALA A 421 19.25 -40.32 -50.52
N SER A 422 19.57 -41.61 -50.61
CA SER A 422 20.94 -42.11 -50.55
C SER A 422 21.78 -41.43 -51.64
N PRO A 423 23.02 -40.99 -51.35
CA PRO A 423 23.86 -40.38 -52.37
C PRO A 423 24.16 -41.42 -53.44
N GLN A 424 23.67 -41.18 -54.66
CA GLN A 424 24.13 -41.93 -55.82
C GLN A 424 25.63 -41.69 -55.98
N MET A 425 26.42 -42.75 -55.85
CA MET A 425 27.81 -42.75 -56.29
C MET A 425 27.83 -42.49 -57.80
N THR A 426 28.12 -41.26 -58.18
CA THR A 426 28.57 -40.95 -59.54
C THR A 426 29.96 -41.55 -59.71
N THR A 427 30.05 -42.66 -60.42
CA THR A 427 31.31 -43.15 -60.99
C THR A 427 31.76 -42.18 -62.07
N THR A 428 32.72 -41.32 -61.74
CA THR A 428 33.43 -40.48 -62.70
C THR A 428 34.28 -41.38 -63.61
N VAL A 429 33.79 -41.69 -64.80
CA VAL A 429 34.61 -42.30 -65.86
C VAL A 429 35.47 -41.19 -66.46
N GLU A 430 36.74 -41.18 -66.08
CA GLU A 430 37.79 -40.31 -66.60
C GLU A 430 38.12 -40.71 -68.06
N LYS A 431 37.49 -40.06 -69.05
CA LYS A 431 37.91 -40.18 -70.46
C LYS A 431 39.19 -39.37 -70.69
N LYS A 432 40.34 -40.07 -70.68
CA LYS A 432 41.59 -39.59 -71.29
C LYS A 432 41.37 -39.30 -72.78
N LYS A 433 41.34 -38.02 -73.15
CA LYS A 433 41.59 -37.56 -74.53
C LYS A 433 43.09 -37.69 -74.81
N LYS A 434 43.49 -38.69 -75.59
CA LYS A 434 44.76 -38.69 -76.33
C LYS A 434 44.53 -37.99 -77.67
N LYS A 435 45.21 -36.86 -77.87
CA LYS A 435 45.47 -36.26 -79.19
C LYS A 435 46.48 -37.13 -79.92
N THR A 436 46.17 -37.57 -81.14
CA THR A 436 47.16 -37.68 -82.21
C THR A 436 46.48 -37.63 -83.58
N GLN A 437 46.94 -36.64 -84.38
CA GLN A 437 46.89 -36.43 -85.83
C GLN A 437 45.54 -36.48 -86.57
#